data_AF-A0AA36IQH5-F1
#
_entry.id   AF-A0AA36IQH5-F1
#
_cell.length_a   1.000
_cell.length_b   1.000
_cell.length_c   1.000
_cell.angle_alpha   90.00
_cell.angle_beta   90.00
_cell.angle_gamma   90.00
#
_symmetry.space_group_name_H-M   'P 1'
#
loop_
_entity.id
_entity.type
_entity.pdbx_description
1 polymer ?
#
loop_
_entity_poly.entity_id
_entity_poly.type
_entity_poly.pdbx_seq_one_letter_code
_entity_poly.pdbx_strand_id
1 'polypeptide(L)'
;MAFLFLALLCVSQATKFHEGTHILKPIQFHQKLRLCNAYPGKEVFHVERDGVMLTAKDSLKYKECGDANLTEPLAPGDHLNFHADGLPMGTFTIDSLPQYNAMLYVVVQRRDATDAVSFQSHIFASARNAQIAVMDSYVGRDKAALLLANSTGAWEGTVLPFGTAFGLANGSYQVVLSDGSAGSLRRPLQVVDGESYLVLRTGAEGEQDADQDLLIYPTTGPSWAERSAAFEARGFLALALVAGAWLAQ
;
A
#
# COMPACT_ATOMS: atom_id res chain seq x y z
N MET A 1 75.37 65.80 6.77
CA MET A 1 74.79 64.66 7.51
C MET A 1 73.76 64.01 6.62
N ALA A 2 74.03 62.77 6.20
CA ALA A 2 73.22 61.96 5.30
C ALA A 2 72.13 61.24 6.08
N PHE A 3 70.93 61.07 5.52
CA PHE A 3 70.03 60.00 5.91
C PHE A 3 69.30 59.40 4.70
N LEU A 4 69.51 58.10 4.55
CA LEU A 4 68.98 57.15 3.58
C LEU A 4 67.45 57.13 3.58
N PHE A 5 66.83 57.12 2.41
CA PHE A 5 65.48 56.59 2.21
C PHE A 5 65.57 55.11 1.79
N LEU A 6 65.07 54.22 2.64
CA LEU A 6 64.92 52.79 2.38
C LEU A 6 63.55 52.55 1.72
N ALA A 7 63.53 52.09 0.47
CA ALA A 7 62.31 51.67 -0.21
C ALA A 7 61.98 50.21 0.18
N LEU A 8 60.82 49.99 0.82
CA LEU A 8 60.25 48.66 1.01
C LEU A 8 59.47 48.24 -0.24
N LEU A 9 59.93 47.20 -0.91
CA LEU A 9 59.17 46.47 -1.93
C LEU A 9 58.13 45.58 -1.25
N CYS A 10 56.85 45.87 -1.44
CA CYS A 10 55.76 44.98 -1.05
C CYS A 10 55.49 44.00 -2.22
N VAL A 11 55.91 42.75 -2.08
CA VAL A 11 55.61 41.68 -3.04
C VAL A 11 54.19 41.20 -2.78
N SER A 12 53.26 41.55 -3.67
CA SER A 12 51.88 41.04 -3.63
C SER A 12 51.85 39.63 -4.23
N GLN A 13 51.79 38.59 -3.40
CA GLN A 13 51.49 37.24 -3.87
C GLN A 13 49.99 37.14 -4.17
N ALA A 14 49.65 36.96 -5.44
CA ALA A 14 48.30 36.63 -5.87
C ALA A 14 47.99 35.18 -5.45
N THR A 15 47.22 35.01 -4.38
CA THR A 15 46.61 33.73 -4.03
C THR A 15 45.52 33.41 -5.05
N LYS A 16 45.77 32.40 -5.89
CA LYS A 16 44.73 31.78 -6.72
C LYS A 16 43.69 31.15 -5.80
N PHE A 17 42.55 31.80 -5.64
CA PHE A 17 41.35 31.16 -5.13
C PHE A 17 40.90 30.12 -6.16
N HIS A 18 41.06 28.84 -5.83
CA HIS A 18 40.37 27.76 -6.52
C HIS A 18 38.90 27.84 -6.09
N GLU A 19 38.07 28.38 -6.98
CA GLU A 19 36.62 28.34 -6.87
C GLU A 19 36.18 26.88 -7.07
N GLY A 20 36.16 26.14 -5.96
CA GLY A 20 35.56 24.81 -5.92
C GLY A 20 34.05 24.95 -5.93
N THR A 21 33.43 24.90 -7.11
CA THR A 21 31.99 24.72 -7.26
C THR A 21 31.62 23.31 -6.80
N HIS A 22 31.52 23.12 -5.48
CA HIS A 22 30.77 21.99 -4.92
C HIS A 22 29.29 22.30 -5.11
N ILE A 23 28.74 21.89 -6.25
CA ILE A 23 27.30 21.89 -6.48
C ILE A 23 26.72 20.84 -5.52
N LEU A 24 26.16 21.31 -4.40
CA LEU A 24 25.42 20.47 -3.47
C LEU A 24 24.26 19.84 -4.24
N LYS A 25 24.23 18.51 -4.32
CA LYS A 25 23.06 17.82 -4.87
C LYS A 25 21.85 18.18 -4.01
N PRO A 26 20.73 18.64 -4.61
CA PRO A 26 19.53 18.88 -3.82
C PRO A 26 19.09 17.58 -3.15
N ILE A 27 18.62 17.70 -1.90
CA ILE A 27 18.06 16.57 -1.16
C ILE A 27 16.83 16.08 -1.92
N GLN A 28 16.85 14.82 -2.34
CA GLN A 28 15.74 14.16 -3.02
C GLN A 28 15.09 13.17 -2.06
N PHE A 29 13.81 13.40 -1.76
CA PHE A 29 12.99 12.45 -1.04
C PHE A 29 12.43 11.43 -2.01
N HIS A 30 12.36 10.18 -1.57
CA HIS A 30 11.82 9.07 -2.35
C HIS A 30 10.42 8.78 -1.86
N GLN A 31 9.42 9.44 -2.45
CA GLN A 31 8.02 9.10 -2.27
C GLN A 31 7.60 8.04 -3.29
N LYS A 32 6.92 7.01 -2.80
CA LYS A 32 6.26 5.99 -3.63
C LYS A 32 4.75 6.24 -3.67
N LEU A 33 4.10 5.71 -4.70
CA LEU A 33 2.66 5.80 -4.88
C LEU A 33 2.06 4.40 -5.01
N ARG A 34 1.03 4.11 -4.21
CA ARG A 34 0.17 2.93 -4.31
C ARG A 34 -1.24 3.36 -4.64
N LEU A 35 -1.81 2.73 -5.65
CA LEU A 35 -3.14 3.02 -6.17
C LEU A 35 -4.04 1.83 -5.87
N CYS A 36 -5.25 2.07 -5.38
CA CYS A 36 -6.23 1.04 -5.06
C CYS A 36 -7.58 1.37 -5.68
N ASN A 37 -8.23 0.38 -6.28
CA ASN A 37 -9.60 0.49 -6.77
C ASN A 37 -10.58 -0.17 -5.79
N ALA A 38 -11.38 0.66 -5.13
CA ALA A 38 -12.47 0.27 -4.26
C ALA A 38 -13.84 0.70 -4.79
N TYR A 39 -13.89 1.13 -6.06
CA TYR A 39 -15.12 1.42 -6.77
C TYR A 39 -15.84 0.10 -7.08
N PRO A 40 -16.99 -0.18 -6.47
CA PRO A 40 -17.73 -1.42 -6.71
C PRO A 40 -18.26 -1.43 -8.14
N GLY A 41 -17.93 -2.48 -8.88
CA GLY A 41 -18.36 -2.67 -10.26
C GLY A 41 -17.34 -3.41 -11.12
N LYS A 42 -17.52 -3.34 -12.44
CA LYS A 42 -16.66 -4.01 -13.43
C LYS A 42 -15.63 -3.06 -14.04
N GLU A 43 -15.69 -1.80 -13.67
CA GLU A 43 -14.84 -0.73 -14.15
C GLU A 43 -13.38 -1.04 -13.83
N VAL A 44 -12.56 -0.88 -14.85
CA VAL A 44 -11.15 -1.13 -14.81
C VAL A 44 -10.44 0.22 -14.87
N PHE A 45 -9.79 0.59 -13.76
CA PHE A 45 -9.18 1.91 -13.64
C PHE A 45 -7.76 1.96 -14.20
N HIS A 46 -7.53 2.99 -14.99
CA HIS A 46 -6.23 3.42 -15.47
C HIS A 46 -5.90 4.78 -14.87
N VAL A 47 -4.65 4.98 -14.47
CA VAL A 47 -4.21 6.23 -13.86
C VAL A 47 -3.06 6.81 -14.65
N GLU A 48 -3.19 8.08 -15.03
CA GLU A 48 -2.15 8.83 -15.73
C GLU A 48 -1.75 10.08 -14.94
N ARG A 49 -0.54 10.57 -15.20
CA ARG A 49 -0.05 11.89 -14.80
C ARG A 49 0.61 12.53 -16.02
N ASP A 50 0.14 13.70 -16.42
CA ASP A 50 0.64 14.46 -17.58
C ASP A 50 0.75 13.62 -18.87
N GLY A 51 -0.25 12.76 -19.11
CA GLY A 51 -0.30 11.86 -20.27
C GLY A 51 0.61 10.63 -20.18
N VAL A 52 1.34 10.45 -19.07
CA VAL A 52 2.12 9.24 -18.79
C VAL A 52 1.30 8.30 -17.92
N MET A 53 1.08 7.09 -18.43
CA MET A 53 0.37 6.05 -17.70
C MET A 53 1.20 5.57 -16.49
N LEU A 54 0.62 5.68 -15.29
CA LEU A 54 1.22 5.26 -14.03
C LEU A 54 0.90 3.81 -13.69
N THR A 55 -0.29 3.33 -14.07
CA THR A 55 -0.64 1.92 -13.99
C THR A 55 0.10 1.15 -15.08
N ALA A 56 0.82 0.09 -14.71
CA ALA A 56 1.49 -0.80 -15.65
C ALA A 56 0.48 -1.63 -16.46
N LYS A 57 0.96 -2.70 -17.09
CA LYS A 57 0.21 -3.83 -17.70
C LYS A 57 -1.02 -4.30 -16.88
N ASP A 58 -1.05 -3.98 -15.59
CA ASP A 58 -2.10 -4.25 -14.64
C ASP A 58 -2.94 -2.98 -14.41
N SER A 59 -4.04 -2.94 -15.13
CA SER A 59 -5.17 -2.07 -14.84
C SER A 59 -5.79 -2.42 -13.47
N LEU A 60 -6.32 -1.45 -12.73
CA LEU A 60 -6.86 -1.71 -11.39
C LEU A 60 -8.33 -2.14 -11.47
N LYS A 61 -8.60 -3.45 -11.41
CA LYS A 61 -9.97 -3.95 -11.26
C LYS A 61 -10.49 -3.71 -9.85
N TYR A 62 -11.78 -3.92 -9.65
CA TYR A 62 -12.38 -3.82 -8.32
C TYR A 62 -11.66 -4.73 -7.32
N LYS A 63 -11.29 -4.16 -6.16
CA LYS A 63 -10.50 -4.79 -5.09
C LYS A 63 -9.03 -5.08 -5.45
N GLU A 64 -8.48 -4.42 -6.46
CA GLU A 64 -7.05 -4.50 -6.78
C GLU A 64 -6.30 -3.23 -6.35
N CYS A 65 -5.04 -3.43 -5.97
CA CYS A 65 -4.09 -2.36 -5.68
C CYS A 65 -2.75 -2.66 -6.37
N GLY A 66 -2.00 -1.61 -6.69
CA GLY A 66 -0.69 -1.72 -7.31
C GLY A 66 0.23 -0.55 -6.99
N ASP A 67 1.53 -0.81 -7.04
CA ASP A 67 2.54 0.25 -7.06
C ASP A 67 2.48 0.98 -8.41
N ALA A 68 2.51 2.30 -8.39
CA ALA A 68 2.57 3.11 -9.60
C ALA A 68 3.99 3.13 -10.18
N ASN A 69 4.07 3.06 -11.51
CA ASN A 69 5.32 3.20 -12.26
C ASN A 69 5.70 4.68 -12.40
N LEU A 70 6.35 5.22 -11.37
CA LEU A 70 6.86 6.59 -11.39
C LEU A 70 8.20 6.65 -12.14
N THR A 71 8.23 7.36 -13.27
CA THR A 71 9.49 7.71 -13.97
C THR A 71 10.15 8.95 -13.38
N GLU A 72 9.34 9.86 -12.84
CA GLU A 72 9.76 11.09 -12.18
C GLU A 72 9.16 11.15 -10.75
N PRO A 73 9.85 11.78 -9.78
CA PRO A 73 9.32 11.97 -8.42
C PRO A 73 7.93 12.62 -8.42
N LEU A 74 7.15 12.37 -7.36
CA LEU A 74 5.90 13.10 -7.14
C LEU A 74 6.20 14.54 -6.70
N ALA A 75 5.37 15.48 -7.15
CA ALA A 75 5.43 16.87 -6.71
C ALA A 75 4.06 17.37 -6.23
N PRO A 76 4.03 18.35 -5.29
CA PRO A 76 2.82 19.11 -5.02
C PRO A 76 2.30 19.76 -6.30
N GLY A 77 0.99 19.68 -6.53
CA GLY A 77 0.32 20.11 -7.75
C GLY A 77 0.16 19.01 -8.80
N ASP A 78 0.82 17.85 -8.66
CA ASP A 78 0.63 16.74 -9.58
C ASP A 78 -0.85 16.31 -9.62
N HIS A 79 -1.34 16.08 -10.83
CA HIS A 79 -2.68 15.58 -11.10
C HIS A 79 -2.63 14.09 -11.49
N LEU A 80 -3.28 13.25 -10.71
CA LEU A 80 -3.49 11.84 -11.03
C LEU A 80 -4.89 11.72 -11.65
N ASN A 81 -4.97 11.54 -12.97
CA ASN A 81 -6.24 11.41 -13.68
C ASN A 81 -6.63 9.94 -13.75
N PHE A 82 -7.81 9.64 -13.22
CA PHE A 82 -8.40 8.31 -13.21
C PHE A 82 -9.38 8.18 -14.37
N HIS A 83 -9.20 7.13 -15.15
CA HIS A 83 -10.04 6.78 -16.29
C HIS A 83 -10.59 5.38 -16.13
N ALA A 84 -11.82 5.15 -16.60
CA ALA A 84 -12.42 3.82 -16.73
C ALA A 84 -13.03 3.71 -18.13
N ASP A 85 -12.77 2.61 -18.83
CA ASP A 85 -13.24 2.36 -20.20
C ASP A 85 -12.91 3.52 -21.19
N GLY A 86 -11.79 4.21 -20.96
CA GLY A 86 -11.33 5.35 -21.77
C GLY A 86 -12.06 6.68 -21.48
N LEU A 87 -12.95 6.72 -20.49
CA LEU A 87 -13.65 7.92 -20.05
C LEU A 87 -13.01 8.49 -18.78
N PRO A 88 -12.91 9.83 -18.67
CA PRO A 88 -12.41 10.47 -17.45
C PRO A 88 -13.43 10.29 -16.33
N MET A 89 -12.99 9.68 -15.23
CA MET A 89 -13.83 9.46 -14.04
C MET A 89 -13.60 10.54 -12.98
N GLY A 90 -12.34 10.96 -12.80
CA GLY A 90 -12.00 12.02 -11.86
C GLY A 90 -10.50 12.26 -11.75
N THR A 91 -10.13 13.33 -11.05
CA THR A 91 -8.73 13.70 -10.84
C THR A 91 -8.46 13.83 -9.35
N PHE A 92 -7.37 13.23 -8.89
CA PHE A 92 -6.81 13.44 -7.56
C PHE A 92 -5.63 14.40 -7.66
N THR A 93 -5.64 15.49 -6.91
CA THR A 93 -4.54 16.46 -6.86
C THR A 93 -3.70 16.24 -5.61
N ILE A 94 -2.39 16.18 -5.78
CA ILE A 94 -1.45 16.10 -4.66
C ILE A 94 -1.22 17.50 -4.11
N ASP A 95 -1.92 17.90 -3.04
CA ASP A 95 -1.80 19.25 -2.49
C ASP A 95 -0.43 19.49 -1.83
N SER A 96 0.09 18.49 -1.12
CA SER A 96 1.38 18.56 -0.44
C SER A 96 2.00 17.19 -0.27
N LEU A 97 3.33 17.17 -0.14
CA LEU A 97 4.10 15.96 0.16
C LEU A 97 5.07 16.25 1.30
N PRO A 98 5.32 15.25 2.17
CA PRO A 98 6.30 15.42 3.21
C PRO A 98 7.71 15.54 2.65
N GLN A 99 8.55 16.27 3.37
CA GLN A 99 9.99 16.37 3.13
C GLN A 99 10.75 15.19 3.76
N TYR A 100 10.30 13.96 3.46
CA TYR A 100 10.95 12.71 3.83
C TYR A 100 10.47 11.56 2.93
N ASN A 101 11.17 10.42 2.97
CA ASN A 101 10.76 9.23 2.23
C ASN A 101 9.43 8.70 2.76
N ALA A 102 8.47 8.50 1.87
CA ALA A 102 7.09 8.21 2.24
C ALA A 102 6.41 7.26 1.24
N MET A 103 5.32 6.66 1.67
CA MET A 103 4.40 5.91 0.81
C MET A 103 3.05 6.65 0.78
N LEU A 104 2.65 7.16 -0.38
CA LEU A 104 1.33 7.71 -0.61
C LEU A 104 0.41 6.61 -1.14
N TYR A 105 -0.70 6.38 -0.44
CA TYR A 105 -1.82 5.61 -0.95
C TYR A 105 -2.91 6.54 -1.48
N VAL A 106 -3.46 6.22 -2.65
CA VAL A 106 -4.67 6.82 -3.19
C VAL A 106 -5.67 5.72 -3.52
N VAL A 107 -6.88 5.84 -2.99
CA VAL A 107 -7.99 4.91 -3.17
C VAL A 107 -9.06 5.63 -3.98
N VAL A 108 -9.41 5.10 -5.14
CA VAL A 108 -10.63 5.51 -5.86
C VAL A 108 -11.80 4.68 -5.33
N GLN A 109 -12.91 5.34 -5.05
CA GLN A 109 -14.12 4.71 -4.53
C GLN A 109 -15.37 5.38 -5.10
N ARG A 110 -16.52 4.73 -4.96
CA ARG A 110 -17.81 5.38 -5.20
C ARG A 110 -18.10 6.36 -4.06
N ARG A 111 -18.62 7.54 -4.38
CA ARG A 111 -18.86 8.61 -3.40
C ARG A 111 -20.03 8.29 -2.48
N ASP A 112 -21.11 7.81 -3.07
CA ASP A 112 -22.38 7.54 -2.40
C ASP A 112 -23.18 6.54 -3.29
N ALA A 113 -24.51 6.52 -3.18
CA ALA A 113 -25.35 5.67 -4.03
C ALA A 113 -25.35 6.08 -5.52
N THR A 114 -24.77 7.22 -5.88
CA THR A 114 -24.51 7.64 -7.26
C THR A 114 -23.21 7.04 -7.78
N ASP A 115 -23.10 6.88 -9.10
CA ASP A 115 -21.88 6.41 -9.78
C ASP A 115 -20.75 7.46 -9.81
N ALA A 116 -20.86 8.54 -9.04
CA ALA A 116 -19.80 9.53 -8.91
C ALA A 116 -18.61 8.95 -8.14
N VAL A 117 -17.40 9.21 -8.60
CA VAL A 117 -16.17 8.81 -7.91
C VAL A 117 -15.79 9.80 -6.81
N SER A 118 -15.09 9.30 -5.80
CA SER A 118 -14.41 10.07 -4.76
C SER A 118 -13.07 9.42 -4.47
N PHE A 119 -12.17 10.17 -3.84
CA PHE A 119 -10.85 9.71 -3.47
C PHE A 119 -10.62 9.75 -1.96
N GLN A 120 -9.95 8.74 -1.43
CA GLN A 120 -9.34 8.77 -0.09
C GLN A 120 -7.83 8.57 -0.23
N SER A 121 -7.06 9.18 0.65
CA SER A 121 -5.60 9.06 0.61
C SER A 121 -4.98 9.02 2.00
N HIS A 122 -3.81 8.39 2.10
CA HIS A 122 -3.00 8.42 3.32
C HIS A 122 -1.51 8.39 2.97
N ILE A 123 -0.69 9.10 3.75
CA ILE A 123 0.76 9.12 3.59
C ILE A 123 1.40 8.48 4.81
N PHE A 124 2.13 7.40 4.59
CA PHE A 124 2.98 6.79 5.59
C PHE A 124 4.39 7.35 5.53
N ALA A 125 4.97 7.68 6.68
CA ALA A 125 6.40 7.92 6.77
C ALA A 125 7.16 6.60 6.66
N SER A 126 8.36 6.60 6.09
CA SER A 126 9.25 5.44 6.21
C SER A 126 9.63 5.25 7.67
N ALA A 127 9.25 4.10 8.24
CA ALA A 127 9.47 3.75 9.64
C ALA A 127 10.12 2.37 9.76
N ARG A 128 10.70 2.06 10.92
CA ARG A 128 11.22 0.70 11.19
C ARG A 128 10.09 -0.29 11.44
N ASN A 129 9.09 0.11 12.22
CA ASN A 129 7.94 -0.74 12.48
C ASN A 129 6.96 -0.64 11.30
N ALA A 130 6.18 -1.69 11.11
CA ALA A 130 5.09 -1.66 10.15
C ALA A 130 4.05 -0.61 10.56
N GLN A 131 3.34 -0.09 9.57
CA GLN A 131 2.20 0.80 9.79
C GLN A 131 0.98 0.28 9.07
N ILE A 132 -0.20 0.57 9.62
CA ILE A 132 -1.49 0.20 9.04
C ILE A 132 -2.37 1.45 9.02
N ALA A 133 -3.01 1.74 7.88
CA ALA A 133 -4.10 2.71 7.78
C ALA A 133 -5.41 1.98 7.48
N VAL A 134 -6.48 2.48 8.04
CA VAL A 134 -7.78 1.83 8.05
C VAL A 134 -8.80 2.76 7.41
N MET A 135 -9.41 2.34 6.31
CA MET A 135 -10.33 3.15 5.52
C MET A 135 -11.68 2.44 5.33
N ASP A 136 -12.74 3.23 5.22
CA ASP A 136 -14.08 2.73 4.87
C ASP A 136 -14.50 3.34 3.53
N SER A 137 -14.65 2.48 2.52
CA SER A 137 -15.20 2.81 1.20
C SER A 137 -16.50 2.09 0.92
N TYR A 138 -17.08 1.41 1.91
CA TYR A 138 -18.35 0.71 1.74
C TYR A 138 -19.51 1.69 1.57
N VAL A 139 -20.32 1.49 0.53
CA VAL A 139 -21.52 2.26 0.24
C VAL A 139 -22.74 1.44 0.67
N GLY A 140 -23.24 1.70 1.87
CA GLY A 140 -24.43 1.01 2.36
C GLY A 140 -24.77 1.40 3.80
N ARG A 141 -25.84 0.80 4.32
CA ARG A 141 -26.33 1.13 5.67
C ARG A 141 -25.64 0.35 6.78
N ASP A 142 -25.05 -0.79 6.44
CA ASP A 142 -24.45 -1.71 7.40
C ASP A 142 -23.32 -1.05 8.19
N LYS A 143 -23.28 -1.35 9.48
CA LYS A 143 -22.23 -0.91 10.40
C LYS A 143 -21.35 -2.10 10.73
N ALA A 144 -20.05 -1.86 10.77
CA ALA A 144 -19.10 -2.88 11.16
C ALA A 144 -17.93 -2.25 11.91
N ALA A 145 -17.34 -3.02 12.81
CA ALA A 145 -16.09 -2.71 13.46
C ALA A 145 -14.99 -3.56 12.85
N LEU A 146 -13.81 -2.97 12.68
CA LEU A 146 -12.60 -3.73 12.39
C LEU A 146 -11.89 -4.07 13.68
N LEU A 147 -11.49 -5.33 13.80
CA LEU A 147 -10.75 -5.85 14.92
C LEU A 147 -9.46 -6.47 14.41
N LEU A 148 -8.39 -6.28 15.16
CA LEU A 148 -7.16 -7.02 14.97
C LEU A 148 -7.14 -8.19 15.96
N ALA A 149 -7.02 -9.39 15.41
CA ALA A 149 -6.89 -10.63 16.15
C ALA A 149 -5.51 -11.25 15.87
N ASN A 150 -5.06 -12.09 16.80
CA ASN A 150 -3.83 -12.85 16.59
C ASN A 150 -4.03 -13.94 15.50
N SER A 151 -2.96 -14.66 15.19
CA SER A 151 -2.97 -15.73 14.18
C SER A 151 -3.94 -16.88 14.47
N THR A 152 -4.29 -17.14 15.74
CA THR A 152 -5.27 -18.18 16.10
C THR A 152 -6.72 -17.69 15.97
N GLY A 153 -6.92 -16.42 15.60
CA GLY A 153 -8.22 -15.79 15.46
C GLY A 153 -8.86 -15.40 16.80
N ALA A 154 -8.14 -15.57 17.90
CA ALA A 154 -8.54 -15.06 19.21
C ALA A 154 -8.40 -13.53 19.20
N TRP A 155 -9.44 -12.86 19.70
CA TRP A 155 -9.49 -11.41 19.76
C TRP A 155 -8.39 -10.88 20.68
N GLU A 156 -7.63 -9.89 20.19
CA GLU A 156 -6.52 -9.29 20.94
C GLU A 156 -6.92 -7.95 21.61
N GLY A 157 -8.21 -7.64 21.75
CA GLY A 157 -8.62 -6.38 22.38
C GLY A 157 -8.62 -5.16 21.43
N THR A 158 -7.90 -5.24 20.32
CA THR A 158 -7.61 -4.07 19.48
C THR A 158 -8.70 -3.83 18.45
N VAL A 159 -9.48 -2.76 18.67
CA VAL A 159 -10.36 -2.18 17.66
C VAL A 159 -9.51 -1.31 16.73
N LEU A 160 -9.81 -1.36 15.43
CA LEU A 160 -9.20 -0.55 14.38
C LEU A 160 -10.26 0.45 13.86
N PRO A 161 -10.35 1.67 14.41
CA PRO A 161 -11.31 2.65 13.95
C PRO A 161 -11.05 3.06 12.49
N PHE A 162 -12.10 3.25 11.70
CA PHE A 162 -11.94 3.81 10.36
C PHE A 162 -11.40 5.24 10.41
N GLY A 163 -10.62 5.61 9.38
CA GLY A 163 -9.98 6.92 9.29
C GLY A 163 -8.76 7.10 10.18
N THR A 164 -8.17 6.00 10.67
CA THR A 164 -7.01 6.04 11.57
C THR A 164 -5.83 5.26 11.02
N ALA A 165 -4.64 5.53 11.57
CA ALA A 165 -3.43 4.80 11.27
C ALA A 165 -2.62 4.52 12.54
N PHE A 166 -1.96 3.36 12.60
CA PHE A 166 -1.20 2.90 13.76
C PHE A 166 0.07 2.17 13.36
N GLY A 167 1.03 2.10 14.28
CA GLY A 167 2.17 1.19 14.17
C GLY A 167 1.77 -0.22 14.59
N LEU A 168 2.31 -1.23 13.91
CA LEU A 168 2.06 -2.63 14.22
C LEU A 168 3.40 -3.39 14.31
N ALA A 169 3.48 -4.32 15.26
CA ALA A 169 4.63 -5.19 15.39
C ALA A 169 4.64 -6.25 14.29
N ASN A 170 5.82 -6.70 13.90
CA ASN A 170 6.00 -7.85 13.02
C ASN A 170 5.30 -9.10 13.60
N GLY A 171 4.52 -9.80 12.78
CA GLY A 171 3.77 -10.96 13.22
C GLY A 171 2.65 -11.38 12.29
N SER A 172 1.98 -12.48 12.62
CA SER A 172 0.82 -12.98 11.89
C SER A 172 -0.46 -12.60 12.63
N TYR A 173 -1.37 -11.94 11.93
CA TYR A 173 -2.63 -11.43 12.45
C TYR A 173 -3.80 -11.85 11.57
N GLN A 174 -5.01 -11.62 12.08
CA GLN A 174 -6.26 -11.69 11.35
C GLN A 174 -6.97 -10.36 11.49
N VAL A 175 -7.34 -9.74 10.37
CA VAL A 175 -8.24 -8.60 10.37
C VAL A 175 -9.66 -9.14 10.28
N VAL A 176 -10.50 -8.73 11.23
CA VAL A 176 -11.86 -9.20 11.37
C VAL A 176 -12.81 -8.02 11.16
N LEU A 177 -13.71 -8.14 10.19
CA LEU A 177 -14.85 -7.26 10.03
C LEU A 177 -16.03 -7.88 10.76
N SER A 178 -16.46 -7.25 11.85
CA SER A 178 -17.56 -7.71 12.68
C SER A 178 -18.68 -6.69 12.68
N ASP A 179 -19.87 -7.14 12.30
CA ASP A 179 -21.13 -6.40 12.37
C ASP A 179 -21.92 -6.70 13.66
N GLY A 180 -21.31 -7.42 14.61
CA GLY A 180 -21.95 -7.91 15.83
C GLY A 180 -22.75 -9.21 15.64
N SER A 181 -22.81 -9.76 14.43
CA SER A 181 -23.40 -11.07 14.15
C SER A 181 -22.37 -12.20 14.24
N ALA A 182 -22.84 -13.46 14.21
CA ALA A 182 -21.96 -14.63 14.19
C ALA A 182 -21.10 -14.73 12.90
N GLY A 183 -21.47 -14.01 11.84
CA GLY A 183 -20.81 -14.02 10.53
C GLY A 183 -19.75 -12.92 10.39
N SER A 184 -18.61 -13.05 11.06
CA SER A 184 -17.50 -12.10 10.87
C SER A 184 -16.66 -12.46 9.63
N LEU A 185 -16.39 -11.49 8.74
CA LEU A 185 -15.44 -11.68 7.64
C LEU A 185 -14.01 -11.56 8.15
N ARG A 186 -13.14 -12.49 7.74
CA ARG A 186 -11.75 -12.57 8.22
C ARG A 186 -10.77 -12.58 7.07
N ARG A 187 -9.67 -11.85 7.22
CA ARG A 187 -8.55 -11.82 6.27
C ARG A 187 -7.22 -11.94 7.01
N PRO A 188 -6.34 -12.86 6.60
CA PRO A 188 -5.02 -12.96 7.20
C PRO A 188 -4.18 -11.74 6.84
N LEU A 189 -3.35 -11.31 7.78
CA LEU A 189 -2.40 -10.22 7.60
C LEU A 189 -1.06 -10.67 8.20
N GLN A 190 -0.08 -10.91 7.35
CA GLN A 190 1.30 -11.10 7.79
C GLN A 190 2.00 -9.75 7.76
N VAL A 191 2.33 -9.23 8.92
CA VAL A 191 2.97 -7.94 9.10
C VAL A 191 4.48 -8.12 9.05
N VAL A 192 5.14 -7.29 8.25
CA VAL A 192 6.60 -7.22 8.12
C VAL A 192 7.06 -5.81 8.48
N ASP A 193 8.11 -5.73 9.28
CA ASP A 193 8.72 -4.45 9.66
C ASP A 193 9.06 -3.59 8.44
N GLY A 194 8.79 -2.30 8.56
CA GLY A 194 9.04 -1.31 7.51
C GLY A 194 7.97 -1.22 6.42
N GLU A 195 7.01 -2.16 6.35
CA GLU A 195 5.91 -2.06 5.39
C GLU A 195 4.76 -1.16 5.85
N SER A 196 4.04 -0.65 4.85
CA SER A 196 2.87 0.20 5.02
C SER A 196 1.64 -0.49 4.43
N TYR A 197 0.71 -0.89 5.30
CA TYR A 197 -0.49 -1.64 4.95
C TYR A 197 -1.71 -0.73 4.89
N LEU A 198 -2.52 -0.90 3.86
CA LEU A 198 -3.88 -0.39 3.81
C LEU A 198 -4.85 -1.53 4.10
N VAL A 199 -5.75 -1.31 5.07
CA VAL A 199 -6.93 -2.13 5.29
C VAL A 199 -8.15 -1.31 4.92
N LEU A 200 -8.93 -1.84 3.99
CA LEU A 200 -10.06 -1.15 3.41
C LEU A 200 -11.30 -2.03 3.49
N ARG A 201 -12.33 -1.54 4.17
CA ARG A 201 -13.69 -2.08 4.01
C ARG A 201 -14.25 -1.54 2.70
N THR A 202 -14.77 -2.40 1.85
CA THR A 202 -15.33 -2.06 0.53
C THR A 202 -16.61 -2.83 0.26
N GLY A 203 -17.35 -2.45 -0.79
CA GLY A 203 -18.61 -3.06 -1.22
C GLY A 203 -19.69 -2.02 -1.41
N ALA A 204 -20.81 -2.43 -2.01
CA ALA A 204 -22.01 -1.62 -2.11
C ALA A 204 -23.26 -2.47 -1.82
N GLU A 205 -24.14 -1.97 -0.96
CA GLU A 205 -25.41 -2.61 -0.65
C GLU A 205 -26.28 -2.73 -1.91
N GLY A 206 -26.69 -3.95 -2.27
CA GLY A 206 -27.56 -4.21 -3.41
C GLY A 206 -26.86 -4.22 -4.77
N GLU A 207 -25.54 -4.05 -4.82
CA GLU A 207 -24.74 -4.16 -6.04
C GLU A 207 -24.31 -5.62 -6.25
N GLN A 208 -24.52 -6.13 -7.46
CA GLN A 208 -24.15 -7.51 -7.77
C GLN A 208 -22.62 -7.69 -7.72
N ASP A 209 -22.16 -8.77 -7.10
CA ASP A 209 -20.73 -9.14 -6.97
C ASP A 209 -19.88 -8.10 -6.19
N ALA A 210 -20.51 -7.16 -5.50
CA ALA A 210 -19.86 -6.15 -4.68
C ALA A 210 -20.35 -6.18 -3.22
N ASP A 211 -20.57 -7.38 -2.69
CA ASP A 211 -20.84 -7.58 -1.27
C ASP A 211 -19.72 -6.97 -0.40
N GLN A 212 -20.11 -6.61 0.83
CA GLN A 212 -19.20 -6.09 1.82
C GLN A 212 -18.00 -7.01 2.04
N ASP A 213 -16.80 -6.46 1.94
CA ASP A 213 -15.55 -7.22 1.99
C ASP A 213 -14.40 -6.41 2.62
N LEU A 214 -13.29 -7.10 2.87
CA LEU A 214 -12.02 -6.51 3.26
C LEU A 214 -10.95 -6.73 2.21
N LEU A 215 -10.37 -5.60 1.80
CA LEU A 215 -9.15 -5.51 1.02
C LEU A 215 -7.98 -5.17 1.95
N ILE A 216 -6.89 -5.93 1.84
CA ILE A 216 -5.64 -5.69 2.55
C ILE A 216 -4.52 -5.64 1.52
N TYR A 217 -3.73 -4.57 1.51
CA TYR A 217 -2.60 -4.42 0.61
C TYR A 217 -1.41 -3.76 1.29
N PRO A 218 -0.16 -4.19 1.03
CA PRO A 218 0.21 -5.34 0.21
C PRO A 218 -0.11 -6.65 0.92
N THR A 219 -0.35 -7.70 0.14
CA THR A 219 -0.40 -9.07 0.68
C THR A 219 1.03 -9.59 0.79
N THR A 220 1.64 -9.41 1.95
CA THR A 220 2.96 -10.02 2.25
C THR A 220 2.75 -11.46 2.73
N GLY A 221 3.47 -12.42 2.15
CA GLY A 221 3.41 -13.84 2.54
C GLY A 221 2.74 -14.76 1.50
N PRO A 222 2.99 -16.08 1.58
CA PRO A 222 2.32 -17.05 0.70
C PRO A 222 0.82 -17.00 0.94
N SER A 223 0.03 -17.07 -0.13
CA SER A 223 -1.42 -17.12 0.00
C SER A 223 -1.80 -18.30 0.88
N TRP A 224 -2.70 -18.11 1.84
CA TRP A 224 -3.17 -19.20 2.72
C TRP A 224 -3.84 -20.35 1.92
N ALA A 225 -4.26 -20.06 0.67
CA ALA A 225 -4.72 -21.06 -0.30
C ALA A 225 -3.64 -22.12 -0.61
N GLU A 226 -2.37 -21.73 -0.68
CA GLU A 226 -1.26 -22.66 -0.92
C GLU A 226 -0.94 -23.54 0.29
N ARG A 227 -1.20 -23.05 1.51
CA ARG A 227 -0.94 -23.81 2.75
C ARG A 227 -2.06 -24.81 3.08
N SER A 228 -3.28 -24.54 2.66
CA SER A 228 -4.42 -25.45 2.88
C SER A 228 -4.36 -26.69 1.97
N ALA A 229 -3.81 -26.56 0.76
CA ALA A 229 -3.61 -27.69 -0.16
C ALA A 229 -2.50 -28.67 0.29
N ALA A 230 -1.59 -28.24 1.17
CA ALA A 230 -0.48 -29.08 1.63
C ALA A 230 -0.83 -30.02 2.80
N PHE A 231 -1.97 -29.83 3.47
CA PHE A 231 -2.34 -30.63 4.65
C PHE A 231 -3.12 -31.91 4.29
N GLU A 232 -3.73 -32.01 3.11
CA GLU A 232 -4.45 -33.22 2.68
C GLU A 232 -3.56 -34.31 2.05
N ALA A 233 -2.32 -34.00 1.64
CA ALA A 233 -1.48 -34.94 0.89
C ALA A 233 -0.64 -35.92 1.75
N ARG A 234 -0.72 -35.89 3.09
CA ARG A 234 0.10 -36.76 3.96
C ARG A 234 -0.68 -37.86 4.69
N GLY A 235 -1.94 -38.08 4.32
CA GLY A 235 -2.86 -38.99 5.01
C GLY A 235 -3.19 -40.30 4.29
N PHE A 236 -2.38 -40.81 3.36
CA PHE A 236 -2.61 -42.16 2.80
C PHE A 236 -1.29 -42.93 2.59
N LEU A 237 -0.66 -43.32 3.70
CA LEU A 237 0.23 -44.48 3.73
C LEU A 237 -0.61 -45.66 4.24
N ALA A 238 -1.41 -46.24 3.35
CA ALA A 238 -2.10 -47.49 3.65
C ALA A 238 -1.09 -48.65 3.54
N LEU A 239 -0.79 -49.25 4.70
CA LEU A 239 -0.16 -50.55 4.85
C LEU A 239 -0.84 -51.58 3.94
N ALA A 240 -0.12 -52.15 2.97
CA ALA A 240 -0.50 -53.42 2.36
C ALA A 240 0.08 -54.55 3.24
N LEU A 241 -0.80 -55.12 4.08
CA LEU A 241 -0.52 -56.30 4.89
C LEU A 241 -0.35 -57.54 4.02
N VAL A 242 0.64 -58.34 4.42
CA VAL A 242 0.97 -59.69 3.95
C VAL A 242 -0.19 -60.65 4.21
N ALA A 243 -0.57 -61.43 3.19
CA ALA A 243 -1.24 -62.71 3.38
C ALA A 243 -0.71 -63.69 2.32
N GLY A 244 0.18 -64.59 2.75
CA GLY A 244 0.50 -65.79 1.98
C GLY A 244 -0.57 -66.87 2.16
N ALA A 245 -0.61 -67.82 1.22
CA ALA A 245 -0.75 -69.26 1.42
C ALA A 245 -1.71 -70.00 0.45
N TRP A 246 -1.09 -70.79 -0.45
CA TRP A 246 -1.40 -72.20 -0.83
C TRP A 246 -2.52 -72.59 -1.83
N LEU A 247 -2.08 -73.44 -2.81
CA LEU A 247 -2.72 -74.56 -3.56
C LEU A 247 -3.83 -74.25 -4.58
N ALA A 248 -4.03 -74.96 -5.71
CA ALA A 248 -3.46 -76.11 -6.45
C ALA A 248 -3.92 -75.90 -7.92
N GLN A 249 -3.21 -76.30 -8.97
CA GLN A 249 -3.08 -77.65 -9.55
C GLN A 249 -2.05 -77.60 -10.68
#